data_AF-A0A4Q4ZHZ6-F1
#
_entry.id   AF-A0A4Q4ZHZ6-F1
#
_cell.length_a   1.000
_cell.length_b   1.000
_cell.length_c   1.000
_cell.angle_alpha   90.00
_cell.angle_beta   90.00
_cell.angle_gamma   90.00
#
_symmetry.space_group_name_H-M   'P 1'
#
loop_
_entity.id
_entity.type
_entity.pdbx_description
1 polymer ?
#
loop_
_entity_poly.entity_id
_entity_poly.type
_entity_poly.pdbx_seq_one_letter_code
_entity_poly.pdbx_strand_id
1 'polypeptide(L)' 'MINPTPQFWAGPLRYWRWAARERPAFFWSCVIAGCGPLTLFTVPPVLKRLGYERAAPIPMTYPVPTGPRKQLSGYDD' A
#
# COMPACT_ATOMS: atom_id res chain seq x y z
N MET A 1 18.60 0.11 38.90
CA MET A 1 19.66 -0.54 38.10
C MET A 1 19.52 -0.07 36.66
N ILE A 2 20.55 0.56 36.09
CA ILE A 2 20.55 0.89 34.66
C ILE A 2 20.65 -0.44 33.90
N ASN A 3 19.63 -0.76 33.10
CA ASN A 3 19.71 -1.91 32.21
C ASN A 3 20.73 -1.56 31.09
N PRO A 4 21.85 -2.28 30.96
CA PRO A 4 22.82 -2.00 29.91
C PRO A 4 22.18 -2.21 28.54
N THR A 5 22.55 -1.37 27.58
CA THR A 5 22.08 -1.48 26.19
C THR A 5 22.53 -2.82 25.61
N PRO A 6 21.62 -3.71 25.19
CA PRO A 6 22.01 -4.97 24.56
C PRO A 6 22.68 -4.70 23.20
N GLN A 7 23.64 -5.54 22.83
CA GLN A 7 24.30 -5.48 21.52
C GLN A 7 23.42 -6.16 20.46
N PHE A 8 23.16 -5.48 19.34
CA PHE A 8 22.31 -6.00 18.26
C PHE A 8 22.87 -7.31 17.67
N TRP A 9 24.16 -7.34 17.32
CA TRP A 9 24.80 -8.49 16.68
C TRP A 9 25.02 -9.69 17.61
N ALA A 10 24.94 -9.51 18.93
CA ALA A 10 25.05 -10.61 19.89
C ALA A 10 23.69 -11.21 20.28
N GLY A 11 22.59 -10.46 20.10
CA GLY A 11 21.27 -10.88 20.55
C GLY A 11 20.16 -10.00 19.97
N PRO A 12 19.84 -10.15 18.68
CA PRO A 12 18.94 -9.24 17.98
C PRO A 12 17.54 -9.20 18.58
N LEU A 13 16.98 -10.35 18.98
CA LEU A 13 15.66 -10.41 19.64
C LEU A 13 15.66 -9.73 21.02
N ARG A 14 16.77 -9.85 21.77
CA ARG A 14 16.93 -9.16 23.05
C ARG A 14 17.04 -7.65 22.84
N TYR A 15 17.74 -7.22 21.78
CA TYR A 15 17.81 -5.81 21.38
C TYR A 15 16.45 -5.26 21.00
N TRP A 16 15.68 -5.94 20.14
CA TRP A 16 14.33 -5.50 19.76
C TRP A 16 13.40 -5.37 20.97
N ARG A 17 13.39 -6.36 21.88
CA ARG A 17 12.57 -6.30 23.11
C ARG A 17 12.96 -5.15 24.04
N TRP A 18 14.24 -4.76 24.06
CA TRP A 18 14.70 -3.59 24.80
C TRP A 18 14.33 -2.29 24.08
N ALA A 19 14.63 -2.18 22.78
CA ALA A 19 14.37 -1.00 21.96
C ALA A 19 12.87 -0.65 21.92
N ALA A 20 11.99 -1.66 21.85
CA ALA A 20 10.54 -1.46 21.87
C ALA A 20 10.02 -0.78 23.15
N ARG A 21 10.71 -0.94 24.29
CA ARG A 21 10.31 -0.38 25.60
C ARG A 21 11.08 0.88 25.97
N GLU A 22 12.39 0.88 25.74
CA GLU A 22 13.30 1.96 26.18
C GLU A 22 13.46 3.07 25.13
N ARG A 23 13.26 2.74 23.84
CA ARG A 23 13.38 3.65 22.70
C ARG A 23 12.20 3.47 21.72
N PRO A 24 10.95 3.60 22.20
CA PRO A 24 9.76 3.22 21.43
C PRO A 24 9.61 4.04 20.15
N ALA A 25 9.89 5.34 20.18
CA ALA A 25 9.75 6.20 19.00
C ALA A 25 10.61 5.71 17.83
N PHE A 26 11.88 5.37 18.06
CA PHE A 26 12.76 4.86 17.01
C PHE A 26 12.36 3.47 16.54
N PHE A 27 12.13 2.54 17.48
CA PHE A 27 11.82 1.15 17.15
C PHE A 27 10.54 1.06 16.31
N TRP A 28 9.45 1.66 16.78
CA TRP A 28 8.16 1.59 16.09
C TRP A 28 8.12 2.39 14.79
N SER A 29 8.86 3.50 14.69
CA SER A 29 8.99 4.22 13.42
C SER A 29 9.61 3.34 12.33
N CYS A 30 10.70 2.63 12.64
CA CYS A 30 11.33 1.71 11.70
C CYS A 30 10.43 0.52 11.33
N VAL A 31 9.72 -0.06 12.31
CA VAL A 31 8.80 -1.17 12.07
C VAL A 31 7.65 -0.74 11.15
N ILE A 32 6.99 0.37 11.45
CA ILE A 32 5.88 0.88 10.63
C ILE A 32 6.36 1.27 9.23
N ALA A 33 7.51 1.95 9.14
CA ALA A 33 8.13 2.29 7.87
C ALA A 33 8.48 1.06 7.04
N GLY A 34 8.97 -0.01 7.65
CA GLY A 34 9.24 -1.29 6.98
C GLY A 34 7.97 -2.04 6.55
N CYS A 35 6.91 -1.99 7.37
CA CYS A 35 5.63 -2.60 7.05
C CYS A 35 4.96 -1.97 5.82
N GLY A 36 5.13 -0.66 5.57
CA GLY A 36 4.52 0.03 4.42
C GLY A 36 4.89 -0.57 3.05
N PRO A 37 6.17 -0.64 2.66
CA PRO A 37 6.59 -1.29 1.44
C PRO A 37 6.20 -2.78 1.41
N LEU A 38 6.34 -3.49 2.54
CA LEU A 38 5.94 -4.90 2.62
C LEU A 38 4.47 -5.11 2.25
N THR A 39 3.56 -4.28 2.76
CA THR A 39 2.13 -4.39 2.44
C THR A 39 1.86 -4.04 0.97
N LEU A 40 2.54 -3.05 0.40
CA LEU A 40 2.41 -2.71 -1.02
C LEU A 40 2.83 -3.86 -1.96
N PHE A 41 3.88 -4.60 -1.60
CA PHE A 41 4.33 -5.75 -2.41
C PHE A 41 3.52 -7.02 -2.18
N THR A 42 2.98 -7.23 -0.97
CA THR A 42 2.32 -8.49 -0.61
C THR A 42 0.80 -8.45 -0.76
N VAL A 43 0.15 -7.34 -0.40
CA VAL A 43 -1.32 -7.26 -0.33
C VAL A 43 -1.97 -7.28 -1.73
N PRO A 44 -1.57 -6.46 -2.72
CA PRO A 44 -2.20 -6.48 -4.04
C PRO A 44 -2.22 -7.85 -4.75
N PRO A 45 -1.10 -8.60 -4.83
CA PRO A 45 -1.12 -9.91 -5.49
C PRO A 45 -1.93 -10.95 -4.68
N VAL A 46 -1.95 -10.86 -3.35
CA VAL A 46 -2.77 -11.75 -2.51
C VAL A 46 -4.25 -11.47 -2.74
N LEU A 47 -4.67 -10.20 -2.73
CA LEU A 47 -6.05 -9.81 -2.99
C LEU A 47 -6.51 -10.26 -4.38
N LYS A 48 -5.67 -10.10 -5.41
CA LYS A 48 -5.98 -10.58 -6.76
C LYS A 48 -6.21 -12.09 -6.81
N ARG A 49 -5.41 -12.88 -6.07
CA ARG A 49 -5.60 -14.33 -5.96
C ARG A 49 -6.87 -14.71 -5.20
N LEU A 50 -7.35 -13.85 -4.31
CA LEU A 50 -8.61 -14.01 -3.59
C LEU A 50 -9.83 -13.52 -4.39
N GLY A 51 -9.64 -13.12 -5.66
CA GLY A 51 -10.73 -12.69 -6.55
C GLY A 51 -11.08 -11.20 -6.45
N TYR A 52 -10.29 -10.40 -5.74
CA TYR A 52 -10.45 -8.94 -5.77
C TYR A 52 -9.91 -8.39 -7.09
N GLU A 53 -10.76 -7.71 -7.84
CA GLU A 53 -10.40 -6.98 -9.05
C GLU A 53 -10.52 -5.46 -8.83
N ARG A 54 -9.59 -4.71 -9.42
CA ARG A 54 -9.59 -3.25 -9.28
C ARG A 54 -10.72 -2.66 -10.10
N ALA A 55 -11.44 -1.69 -9.53
CA ALA A 55 -12.44 -0.93 -10.26
C ALA A 55 -11.85 -0.30 -11.53
N ALA A 56 -12.64 -0.32 -12.61
CA ALA A 56 -12.30 0.36 -13.85
C ALA A 56 -12.15 1.89 -13.61
N PRO A 57 -11.27 2.58 -14.36
CA PRO A 57 -11.09 4.02 -14.22
C PRO A 57 -12.38 4.76 -14.61
N ILE A 58 -12.77 5.74 -13.79
CA ILE A 58 -13.91 6.61 -14.06
C ILE A 58 -13.55 7.51 -15.26
N PRO A 59 -14.47 7.73 -16.22
CA PRO A 59 -14.24 8.66 -17.31
C PRO A 59 -14.07 10.08 -16.76
N MET A 60 -12.93 10.71 -17.05
CA MET A 60 -12.63 12.09 -16.64
C MET A 60 -13.12 13.13 -17.64
N THR A 61 -13.60 12.67 -18.80
CA THR A 61 -14.10 13.50 -19.90
C THR A 61 -15.33 12.85 -20.51
N TYR A 62 -16.06 13.60 -21.33
CA TYR A 62 -17.17 13.04 -22.09
C TYR A 62 -16.67 11.88 -22.97
N PRO A 63 -17.27 10.67 -22.89
CA PRO A 63 -16.81 9.52 -23.63
C PRO A 63 -17.19 9.65 -25.11
N VAL A 64 -16.29 10.25 -25.89
CA VAL A 64 -16.47 10.39 -27.34
C VAL A 64 -16.24 9.02 -28.00
N PRO A 65 -17.20 8.49 -28.76
CA PRO A 65 -17.00 7.25 -29.51
C PRO A 65 -15.86 7.41 -30.53
N THR A 66 -15.03 6.38 -30.71
CA THR A 66 -13.88 6.39 -31.65
C THR A 66 -14.27 6.21 -33.13
N GLY A 67 -15.57 6.10 -33.42
CA GLY A 67 -16.07 5.79 -34.76
C GLY A 67 -16.35 7.02 -35.63
N PRO A 68 -16.51 6.83 -36.95
CA PRO A 68 -16.94 7.89 -37.85
C PRO A 68 -18.37 8.35 -37.53
N ARG A 69 -18.70 9.58 -37.95
CA ARG A 69 -20.05 10.12 -37.82
C ARG A 69 -21.04 9.24 -38.59
N LYS A 70 -22.21 9.00 -37.98
CA LYS A 70 -23.33 8.28 -38.60
C LYS A 70 -24.36 9.30 -39.08
N GLN A 71 -24.94 9.08 -40.26
CA GLN A 71 -26.12 9.81 -40.69
C GLN A 71 -27.29 9.38 -39.79
N LEU A 72 -27.97 10.35 -39.17
CA LEU A 72 -29.12 10.12 -38.29
C LEU A 72 -30.33 10.84 -38.92
N SER A 73 -31.54 10.41 -38.56
CA SER A 73 -32.81 11.03 -38.99
C SER A 73 -33.72 11.22 -37.78
N GLY A 74 -34.55 12.27 -37.78
CA GLY A 74 -35.49 12.59 -36.69
C GLY A 74 -35.04 13.78 -35.83
N TYR A 75 -36.02 14.55 -35.33
CA TYR A 75 -35.84 15.92 -34.81
C TYR A 75 -35.39 16.93 -35.89
N ASP A 76 -35.69 16.65 -37.16
CA ASP A 76 -35.64 17.65 -38.23
C ASP A 76 -36.79 18.67 -38.03
N ASP A 77 -36.65 19.90 -38.55
CA ASP A 77 -37.59 21.03 -38.34
C ASP A 77 -39.07 20.70 -38.64
#